data_AF-W2MJD4-F1
#
_entry.id   AF-W2MJD4-F1
#
_cell.length_a   1.000
_cell.length_b   1.000
_cell.length_c   1.000
_cell.angle_alpha   90.00
_cell.angle_beta   90.00
_cell.angle_gamma   90.00
#
_symmetry.space_group_name_H-M   'P 1'
#
loop_
_entity.id
_entity.type
_entity.pdbx_description
1 polymer ?
#
loop_
_entity_poly.entity_id
_entity_poly.type
_entity_poly.pdbx_seq_one_letter_code
_entity_poly.pdbx_strand_id
1 'polypeptide(L)'
;MQELFRRWRTTRSKPATVSATVTPRSLDRAWTAFVERWNTEGADEFKRKLEQREADHAGLSLSALAEQVCELSWGADRDCCFVHFNEGCARCRGYERSRPGPAAWQRILDAAPLSPTKDNVIRRYQRALEEARRGAPPRRLAGLP
;
A
#
# COMPACT_ATOMS: atom_id res chain seq x y z
N MET A 1 19.16 -0.35 -15.83
CA MET A 1 17.93 -0.05 -16.62
C MET A 1 16.74 -0.94 -16.26
N GLN A 2 16.87 -2.27 -16.18
CA GLN A 2 15.76 -3.16 -15.81
C GLN A 2 15.15 -2.85 -14.43
N GLU A 3 15.98 -2.58 -13.41
CA GLU A 3 15.48 -2.22 -12.08
C GLU A 3 14.74 -0.88 -12.07
N LEU A 4 15.25 0.13 -12.78
CA LEU A 4 14.57 1.42 -12.96
C LEU A 4 13.22 1.27 -13.69
N PHE A 5 13.15 0.37 -14.67
CA PHE A 5 11.89 0.06 -15.35
C PHE A 5 10.89 -0.63 -14.42
N ARG A 6 11.35 -1.59 -13.60
CA ARG A 6 10.52 -2.24 -12.58
C ARG A 6 9.94 -1.20 -11.62
N ARG A 7 10.81 -0.37 -11.03
CA ARG A 7 10.45 0.75 -10.14
C ARG A 7 9.42 1.69 -10.79
N TRP A 8 9.69 2.16 -12.01
CA TRP A 8 8.77 3.01 -12.76
C TRP A 8 7.39 2.37 -13.01
N ARG A 9 7.34 1.06 -13.28
CA ARG A 9 6.06 0.35 -13.41
C ARG A 9 5.34 0.17 -12.07
N THR A 10 6.07 -0.06 -10.99
CA THR A 10 5.52 -0.15 -9.63
C THR A 10 4.81 1.14 -9.21
N THR A 11 5.37 2.32 -9.52
CA THR A 11 4.69 3.61 -9.24
C THR A 11 3.32 3.75 -9.93
N ARG A 12 3.04 2.91 -10.93
CA ARG A 12 1.76 2.87 -11.66
C ARG A 12 0.90 1.67 -11.27
N SER A 13 1.28 0.94 -10.21
CA SER A 13 0.65 -0.28 -9.75
C SER A 13 0.53 -1.35 -10.84
N LYS A 14 1.49 -1.40 -11.77
CA LYS A 14 1.51 -2.41 -12.83
C LYS A 14 2.70 -3.35 -12.68
N PRO A 15 2.53 -4.66 -12.87
CA PRO A 15 3.64 -5.59 -12.78
C PRO A 15 4.61 -5.38 -13.95
N ALA A 16 5.87 -5.69 -13.71
CA ALA A 16 6.95 -5.65 -14.70
C ALA A 16 7.25 -7.04 -15.30
N THR A 17 6.47 -8.05 -14.93
CA THR A 17 6.56 -9.42 -15.42
C THR A 17 5.28 -9.80 -16.15
N VAL A 18 5.38 -10.81 -17.02
CA VAL A 18 4.22 -11.37 -17.73
C VAL A 18 3.27 -11.99 -16.71
N SER A 19 1.98 -11.74 -16.89
CA SER A 19 0.90 -12.33 -16.09
C SER A 19 -0.34 -12.49 -16.97
N ALA A 20 -1.42 -13.04 -16.42
CA ALA A 20 -2.68 -13.22 -17.14
C ALA A 20 -3.21 -11.93 -17.79
N THR A 21 -2.90 -10.75 -17.22
CA THR A 21 -3.35 -9.44 -17.72
C THR A 21 -2.23 -8.60 -18.34
N VAL A 22 -0.97 -9.01 -18.21
CA VAL A 22 0.20 -8.30 -18.75
C VAL A 22 0.92 -9.20 -19.74
N THR A 23 0.72 -8.92 -21.03
CA THR A 23 1.30 -9.69 -22.13
C THR A 23 2.71 -9.22 -22.47
N PRO A 24 3.55 -10.05 -23.13
CA PRO A 24 4.86 -9.64 -23.63
C PRO A 24 4.80 -8.36 -24.46
N ARG A 25 3.84 -8.27 -25.40
CA ARG A 25 3.64 -7.09 -26.24
C ARG A 25 3.31 -5.82 -25.44
N SER A 26 2.60 -5.97 -24.32
CA SER A 26 2.30 -4.83 -23.43
C SER A 26 3.54 -4.37 -22.64
N LEU A 27 4.45 -5.29 -22.31
CA LEU A 27 5.72 -4.97 -21.66
C LEU A 27 6.68 -4.29 -22.63
N ASP A 28 6.76 -4.74 -23.88
CA ASP A 28 7.57 -4.09 -24.92
C ASP A 28 7.15 -2.63 -25.13
N ARG A 29 5.84 -2.38 -25.30
CA ARG A 29 5.32 -1.01 -25.43
C ARG A 29 5.64 -0.17 -24.20
N ALA A 30 5.55 -0.76 -23.01
CA ALA A 30 5.89 -0.06 -21.78
C ALA A 30 7.38 0.24 -21.68
N TRP A 31 8.24 -0.67 -22.15
CA TRP A 31 9.68 -0.50 -22.20
C TRP A 31 10.06 0.61 -23.17
N THR A 32 9.49 0.64 -24.37
CA THR A 32 9.69 1.73 -25.33
C THR A 32 9.33 3.08 -24.72
N ALA A 33 8.14 3.21 -24.13
CA ALA A 33 7.73 4.45 -23.49
C ALA A 33 8.61 4.85 -22.29
N PHE A 34 9.18 3.87 -21.58
CA PHE A 34 10.15 4.13 -20.50
C PHE A 34 11.46 4.68 -21.06
N VAL A 35 12.01 4.07 -22.11
CA VAL A 35 13.26 4.51 -22.75
C VAL A 35 13.10 5.88 -23.41
N GLU A 36 12.00 6.13 -24.12
CA GLU A 36 11.69 7.43 -24.72
C GLU A 36 11.67 8.54 -23.66
N ARG A 37 11.03 8.26 -22.51
CA ARG A 37 10.95 9.21 -21.41
C ARG A 37 12.32 9.41 -20.74
N TRP A 38 13.08 8.34 -20.52
CA TRP A 38 14.44 8.42 -20.00
C TRP A 38 15.34 9.30 -20.88
N ASN A 39 15.28 9.09 -22.20
CA ASN A 39 16.07 9.84 -23.17
C ASN A 39 15.64 11.30 -23.27
N THR A 40 14.34 11.59 -23.17
CA THR A 40 13.82 12.96 -23.27
C THR A 40 14.06 13.77 -22.00
N GLU A 41 13.85 13.19 -20.81
CA GLU A 41 13.95 13.90 -19.54
C GLU A 41 15.40 14.01 -19.03
N GLY A 42 16.29 13.13 -19.48
CA GLY A 42 17.65 13.02 -18.94
C GLY A 42 17.71 12.21 -17.64
N ALA A 43 18.85 11.57 -17.39
CA ALA A 43 19.00 10.57 -16.34
C ALA A 43 18.69 11.10 -14.92
N ASP A 44 19.20 12.29 -14.57
CA ASP A 44 19.09 12.83 -13.22
C ASP A 44 17.68 13.33 -12.91
N GLU A 45 17.09 14.09 -13.84
CA GLU A 45 15.72 14.60 -13.69
C GLU A 45 14.69 13.46 -13.70
N PHE A 46 14.89 12.43 -14.52
CA PHE A 46 14.04 11.24 -14.49
C PHE A 46 14.11 10.53 -13.13
N LYS A 47 15.30 10.31 -12.58
CA LYS A 47 15.48 9.65 -11.27
C LYS A 47 14.81 10.46 -10.16
N ARG A 48 15.03 11.78 -10.13
CA ARG A 48 14.41 12.69 -9.15
C ARG A 48 12.88 12.60 -9.19
N LYS A 49 12.29 12.63 -10.38
CA LYS A 49 10.83 12.47 -10.56
C LYS A 49 10.33 11.09 -10.18
N LEU A 50 11.10 10.05 -10.48
CA LEU A 50 10.76 8.67 -10.09
C LEU A 50 10.74 8.54 -8.57
N GLU A 51 11.77 9.02 -7.88
CA GLU A 51 11.88 9.01 -6.42
C GLU A 51 10.73 9.79 -5.77
N GLN A 52 10.38 10.96 -6.29
CA GLN A 52 9.22 11.71 -5.81
C GLN A 52 7.93 10.90 -5.97
N ARG A 53 7.71 10.25 -7.12
CA ARG A 53 6.51 9.42 -7.34
C ARG A 53 6.51 8.17 -6.50
N GLU A 54 7.66 7.59 -6.20
CA GLU A 54 7.78 6.48 -5.27
C GLU A 54 7.45 6.91 -3.84
N ALA A 55 7.89 8.10 -3.43
CA ALA A 55 7.51 8.68 -2.14
C ALA A 55 6.00 8.98 -2.08
N ASP A 56 5.42 9.54 -3.15
CA ASP A 56 3.99 9.78 -3.25
C ASP A 56 3.20 8.47 -3.24
N HIS A 57 3.67 7.45 -3.98
CA HIS A 57 3.06 6.13 -4.02
C HIS A 57 3.19 5.40 -2.68
N ALA A 58 4.32 5.49 -1.99
CA ALA A 58 4.47 5.03 -0.61
C ALA A 58 3.56 5.83 0.34
N GLY A 59 3.31 7.11 0.07
CA GLY A 59 2.32 7.89 0.81
C GLY A 59 0.87 7.46 0.55
N LEU A 60 0.57 6.78 -0.56
CA LEU A 60 -0.79 6.49 -1.01
C LEU A 60 -1.13 4.99 -1.10
N SER A 61 -0.13 4.11 -1.09
CA SER A 61 -0.37 2.67 -1.21
C SER A 61 -1.01 2.14 0.08
N LEU A 62 -1.99 1.24 -0.08
CA LEU A 62 -2.71 0.64 1.03
C LEU A 62 -1.76 -0.03 2.04
N SER A 63 -0.71 -0.72 1.54
CA SER A 63 0.28 -1.40 2.37
C SER A 63 1.15 -0.42 3.15
N ALA A 64 1.64 0.65 2.52
CA ALA A 64 2.47 1.63 3.21
C ALA A 64 1.66 2.48 4.20
N LEU A 65 0.41 2.82 3.88
CA LEU A 65 -0.52 3.42 4.84
C LEU A 65 -0.79 2.48 6.01
N ALA A 66 -0.94 1.18 5.77
CA ALA A 66 -1.12 0.19 6.82
C ALA A 66 0.12 0.09 7.74
N GLU A 67 1.32 0.14 7.17
CA GLU A 67 2.58 0.18 7.92
C GLU A 67 2.68 1.45 8.77
N GLN A 68 2.41 2.64 8.20
CA GLN A 68 2.43 3.90 8.94
C GLN A 68 1.43 3.90 10.11
N VAL A 69 0.21 3.39 9.92
CA VAL A 69 -0.76 3.25 11.02
C VAL A 69 -0.22 2.31 12.10
N CYS A 70 0.47 1.23 11.71
CA CYS A 70 1.07 0.29 12.65
C CYS A 70 2.21 0.95 13.44
N GLU A 71 3.10 1.67 12.78
CA GLU A 71 4.23 2.36 13.40
C GLU A 71 3.79 3.47 14.36
N LEU A 72 2.83 4.30 13.95
CA LEU A 72 2.24 5.32 14.82
C LEU A 72 1.47 4.73 16.00
N SER A 73 1.03 3.47 15.91
CA SER A 73 0.44 2.77 17.05
C SER A 73 1.52 2.28 18.01
N TRP A 74 2.61 1.74 17.47
CA TRP A 74 3.74 1.24 18.24
C TRP A 74 4.50 2.36 18.96
N GLY A 75 4.81 3.46 18.28
CA GLY A 75 5.47 4.62 18.88
C GLY A 75 4.59 5.38 19.89
N ALA A 76 3.33 5.02 20.01
CA ALA A 76 2.41 5.50 21.05
C ALA A 76 2.11 4.42 22.12
N ASP A 77 2.95 3.38 22.18
CA ASP A 77 2.88 2.25 23.12
C ASP A 77 1.51 1.57 23.20
N ARG A 78 0.78 1.53 22.08
CA ARG A 78 -0.52 0.85 22.05
C ARG A 78 -0.34 -0.65 21.85
N ASP A 79 -1.19 -1.40 22.52
CA ASP A 79 -1.28 -2.85 22.39
C ASP A 79 -1.60 -3.35 20.98
N CYS A 80 -2.21 -2.49 20.14
CA CYS A 80 -2.67 -2.88 18.82
C CYS A 80 -2.84 -1.68 17.87
N CYS A 81 -2.69 -1.91 16.56
CA CYS A 81 -2.95 -0.90 15.53
C CYS A 81 -4.34 -1.02 14.91
N PHE A 82 -4.84 0.08 14.35
CA PHE A 82 -6.16 0.11 13.72
C PHE A 82 -6.28 -0.88 12.54
N VAL A 83 -5.20 -1.11 11.78
CA VAL A 83 -5.19 -2.11 10.70
C VAL A 83 -5.41 -3.52 11.24
N HIS A 84 -4.84 -3.84 12.42
CA HIS A 84 -5.04 -5.14 13.04
C HIS A 84 -6.46 -5.33 13.55
N PHE A 85 -7.06 -4.28 14.15
CA PHE A 85 -8.48 -4.24 14.44
C PHE A 85 -9.35 -4.45 13.18
N ASN A 86 -9.05 -3.77 12.07
CA ASN A 86 -9.91 -3.74 10.88
C ASN A 86 -9.76 -4.95 9.93
N GLU A 87 -8.53 -5.39 9.64
CA GLU A 87 -8.26 -6.46 8.65
C GLU A 87 -7.26 -7.52 9.13
N GLY A 88 -6.55 -7.29 10.24
CA GLY A 88 -5.52 -8.19 10.75
C GLY A 88 -4.13 -7.91 10.16
N CYS A 89 -3.51 -6.80 10.58
CA CYS A 89 -2.12 -6.45 10.32
C CYS A 89 -1.17 -7.62 10.57
N ALA A 90 -0.30 -7.91 9.60
CA ALA A 90 0.71 -8.97 9.67
C ALA A 90 1.76 -8.69 10.75
N ARG A 91 2.19 -7.44 10.92
CA ARG A 91 3.18 -7.05 11.93
C ARG A 91 2.68 -7.29 13.36
N CYS A 92 1.46 -6.85 13.69
CA CYS A 92 0.85 -7.14 14.99
C CYS A 92 0.65 -8.66 15.23
N ARG A 93 0.29 -9.43 14.18
CA ARG A 93 0.22 -10.89 14.28
C ARG A 93 1.57 -11.52 14.57
N GLY A 94 2.65 -11.01 13.98
CA GLY A 94 4.02 -11.47 14.24
C GLY A 94 4.48 -11.24 15.68
N TYR A 95 3.85 -10.30 16.40
CA TYR A 95 4.05 -10.09 17.83
C TYR A 95 3.02 -10.81 18.70
N GLU A 96 2.31 -11.81 18.15
CA GLU A 96 1.32 -12.64 18.85
C GLU A 96 0.17 -11.84 19.49
N ARG A 97 -0.06 -10.60 19.03
CA ARG A 97 -1.19 -9.80 19.49
C ARG A 97 -2.47 -10.36 18.89
N SER A 98 -3.42 -10.65 19.77
CA SER A 98 -4.75 -11.09 19.36
C SER A 98 -5.53 -9.94 18.75
N ARG A 99 -6.31 -10.24 17.71
CA ARG A 99 -7.16 -9.24 17.06
C ARG A 99 -8.22 -8.75 18.05
N PRO A 100 -8.24 -7.45 18.40
CA PRO A 100 -9.21 -6.94 19.35
C PRO A 100 -10.60 -6.95 18.70
N GLY A 101 -11.61 -7.33 19.47
CA GLY A 101 -13.00 -7.04 19.15
C GLY A 101 -13.33 -5.56 19.40
N PRO A 102 -14.53 -5.08 19.02
CA PRO A 102 -14.92 -3.67 19.15
C PRO A 102 -14.78 -3.11 20.57
N ALA A 103 -15.20 -3.85 21.60
CA ALA A 103 -15.09 -3.41 22.99
C ALA A 103 -13.63 -3.34 23.49
N ALA A 104 -12.76 -4.22 23.01
CA ALA A 104 -11.33 -4.17 23.33
C ALA A 104 -10.66 -2.99 22.60
N TRP A 105 -11.06 -2.73 21.36
CA TRP A 105 -10.57 -1.58 20.60
C TRP A 105 -10.97 -0.25 21.24
N GLN A 106 -12.20 -0.12 21.71
CA GLN A 106 -12.65 1.09 22.42
C GLN A 106 -11.79 1.36 23.65
N ARG A 107 -11.52 0.33 24.49
CA ARG A 107 -10.63 0.46 25.64
C ARG A 107 -9.22 0.94 25.27
N ILE A 108 -8.69 0.50 24.12
CA ILE A 108 -7.39 0.96 23.60
C ILE A 108 -7.44 2.45 23.20
N LEU A 109 -8.58 2.92 22.66
CA LEU A 109 -8.77 4.32 22.33
C LEU A 109 -8.99 5.19 23.58
N ASP A 110 -9.65 4.67 24.60
CA ASP A 110 -9.88 5.38 25.85
C ASP A 110 -8.57 5.55 26.64
N ALA A 111 -7.73 4.51 26.69
CA ALA A 111 -6.43 4.54 27.35
C ALA A 111 -5.42 5.47 26.64
N ALA A 112 -5.52 5.55 25.31
CA ALA A 112 -4.71 6.45 24.50
C ALA A 112 -5.56 7.00 23.35
N PRO A 113 -5.98 8.27 23.38
CA PRO A 113 -6.71 8.88 22.26
C PRO A 113 -5.86 9.01 20.99
N LEU A 114 -6.48 8.96 19.80
CA LEU A 114 -5.75 9.11 18.53
C LEU A 114 -5.21 10.54 18.40
N SER A 115 -3.93 10.67 18.01
CA SER A 115 -3.39 11.96 17.61
C SER A 115 -3.98 12.40 16.26
N PRO A 116 -4.05 13.71 15.96
CA PRO A 116 -4.52 14.22 14.67
C PRO A 116 -3.76 13.62 13.48
N THR A 117 -2.45 13.44 13.63
CA THR A 117 -1.59 12.80 12.63
C THR A 117 -2.03 11.37 12.35
N LYS A 118 -2.21 10.56 13.40
CA LYS A 118 -2.60 9.16 13.26
C LYS A 118 -4.01 9.02 12.69
N ASP A 119 -4.92 9.87 13.13
CA ASP A 119 -6.29 9.95 12.63
C ASP A 119 -6.33 10.30 11.12
N ASN A 120 -5.48 11.23 10.66
CA ASN A 120 -5.33 11.51 9.23
C ASN A 120 -4.85 10.30 8.42
N VAL A 121 -3.84 9.58 8.90
CA VAL A 121 -3.32 8.39 8.22
C VAL A 121 -4.36 7.27 8.20
N ILE A 122 -5.12 7.06 9.29
CA ILE A 122 -6.23 6.09 9.34
C ILE A 122 -7.29 6.42 8.28
N ARG A 123 -7.71 7.68 8.14
CA ARG A 123 -8.66 8.09 7.09
C ARG A 123 -8.16 7.80 5.69
N ARG A 124 -6.88 8.08 5.41
CA ARG A 124 -6.25 7.79 4.10
C ARG A 124 -6.21 6.28 3.84
N TYR A 125 -5.84 5.49 4.85
CA TYR A 125 -5.85 4.04 4.78
C TYR A 125 -7.25 3.50 4.45
N GLN A 126 -8.29 3.97 5.17
CA GLN A 126 -9.68 3.55 4.92
C GLN A 126 -10.13 3.87 3.50
N ARG A 127 -9.81 5.06 2.99
CA ARG A 127 -10.12 5.45 1.60
C ARG A 127 -9.41 4.54 0.59
N ALA A 128 -8.10 4.35 0.75
CA ALA A 128 -7.33 3.47 -0.12
C ALA A 128 -7.85 2.03 -0.09
N LEU A 129 -8.32 1.57 1.09
CA LEU A 129 -8.89 0.26 1.26
C LEU A 129 -10.22 0.10 0.51
N GLU A 130 -11.10 1.09 0.60
CA GLU A 130 -12.35 1.10 -0.16
C GLU A 130 -12.10 1.12 -1.67
N GLU A 131 -11.15 1.93 -2.14
CA GLU A 131 -10.75 1.98 -3.55
C GLU A 131 -10.22 0.63 -4.03
N ALA A 132 -9.34 0.00 -3.24
CA ALA A 132 -8.82 -1.34 -3.54
C ALA A 132 -9.94 -2.39 -3.60
N ARG A 133 -10.93 -2.31 -2.69
CA ARG A 133 -12.11 -3.21 -2.70
C ARG A 133 -13.00 -2.98 -3.91
N ARG A 134 -13.20 -1.73 -4.36
CA ARG A 134 -13.98 -1.40 -5.57
C ARG A 134 -13.29 -1.88 -6.86
N GLY A 135 -11.96 -1.88 -6.89
CA GLY A 135 -11.17 -2.41 -8.01
C GLY A 135 -10.97 -3.92 -7.99
N ALA A 136 -11.31 -4.60 -6.90
CA ALA A 136 -11.19 -6.05 -6.79
C ALA A 136 -12.31 -6.74 -7.58
N PRO A 137 -12.00 -7.70 -8.47
CA PRO A 137 -13.05 -8.50 -9.11
C PRO A 137 -13.86 -9.23 -8.02
N PRO A 138 -15.17 -9.47 -8.24
CA PRO A 138 -16.00 -10.18 -7.29
C PRO A 138 -15.32 -11.49 -6.88
N ARG A 139 -15.26 -11.79 -5.59
CA ARG A 139 -14.85 -13.11 -5.12
C ARG A 139 -15.77 -14.12 -5.80
N ARG A 140 -15.24 -14.96 -6.69
CA ARG A 140 -15.97 -16.16 -7.12
C ARG A 140 -16.26 -16.91 -5.83
N LEU A 141 -17.53 -16.98 -5.44
CA LEU A 141 -17.99 -17.93 -4.44
C LEU A 141 -17.58 -19.29 -4.99
N ALA A 142 -16.51 -19.86 -4.41
CA ALA A 142 -16.15 -21.23 -4.67
C ALA A 142 -17.38 -22.06 -4.33
N GLY A 143 -17.84 -22.84 -5.30
CA GLY A 143 -18.99 -23.72 -5.14
C GLY A 143 -18.84 -24.54 -3.86
N LEU A 144 -19.85 -24.46 -3.02
CA LEU A 144 -20.04 -25.45 -1.97
C LEU A 144 -20.49 -26.76 -2.65
N PRO A 145 -20.04 -27.91 -2.14
CA PRO A 145 -20.38 -29.22 -2.68
C PRO A 145 -21.87 -29.53 -2.62
#